data_AF-A0A3B4GQM8-F1
#
_entry.id   AF-A0A3B4GQM8-F1
#
_cell.length_a   1.000
_cell.length_b   1.000
_cell.length_c   1.000
_cell.angle_alpha   90.00
_cell.angle_beta   90.00
_cell.angle_gamma   90.00
#
_symmetry.space_group_name_H-M   'P 1'
#
loop_
_entity.id
_entity.type
_entity.pdbx_description
1 polymer ?
#
loop_
_entity_poly.entity_id
_entity_poly.type
_entity_poly.pdbx_seq_one_letter_code
_entity_poly.pdbx_strand_id
1 'polypeptide(L)'
;MDSGIDSKITENEVENIISKLRSSKARDECGFHTNFLKHYKSCFLVPVTHLINLSITQAVVPLSWKVAKLTPIYKPGDKTDPANYRPISILPIFSKIAEKWVANSIIEHLNDSNPGLHPMQFGFRTLHSTENGCLCFC
;
A
#
# COMPACT_ATOMS: atom_id res chain seq x y z
N MET A 1 -14.50 -23.09 -4.07
CA MET A 1 -14.43 -22.36 -5.36
C MET A 1 -14.90 -20.94 -5.06
N ASP A 2 -14.03 -19.96 -5.34
CA ASP A 2 -14.20 -18.50 -5.19
C ASP A 2 -14.53 -17.89 -3.82
N SER A 3 -13.58 -17.94 -2.89
CA SER A 3 -13.63 -17.11 -1.67
C SER A 3 -12.40 -16.20 -1.53
N GLY A 4 -11.93 -15.60 -2.64
CA GLY A 4 -10.62 -14.91 -2.67
C GLY A 4 -10.65 -13.39 -2.74
N ILE A 5 -11.60 -12.76 -3.43
CA ILE A 5 -11.59 -11.30 -3.70
C ILE A 5 -12.97 -10.63 -3.55
N ASP A 6 -14.06 -11.39 -3.54
CA ASP A 6 -15.43 -10.87 -3.41
C ASP A 6 -15.85 -10.51 -1.98
N SER A 7 -14.94 -10.60 -1.00
CA SER A 7 -15.23 -10.18 0.36
C SER A 7 -15.28 -8.65 0.44
N LYS A 8 -16.37 -8.12 0.98
CA LYS A 8 -16.49 -6.70 1.28
C LYS A 8 -15.56 -6.34 2.42
N ILE A 9 -14.84 -5.23 2.29
CA ILE A 9 -14.03 -4.69 3.38
C ILE A 9 -14.93 -4.19 4.52
N THR A 10 -14.54 -4.50 5.75
CA THR A 10 -15.22 -4.07 6.97
C THR A 10 -14.56 -2.84 7.59
N GLU A 11 -15.32 -2.09 8.39
CA GLU A 11 -14.80 -0.89 9.08
C GLU A 11 -13.65 -1.21 10.05
N ASN A 12 -13.69 -2.40 10.69
CA ASN A 12 -12.64 -2.88 11.58
C ASN A 12 -11.32 -3.12 10.83
N GLU A 13 -11.39 -3.68 9.62
CA GLU A 13 -10.21 -3.88 8.77
C GLU A 13 -9.62 -2.53 8.34
N VAL A 14 -10.48 -1.58 7.94
CA VAL A 14 -10.05 -0.22 7.60
C VAL A 14 -9.37 0.44 8.81
N GLU A 15 -9.95 0.33 10.00
CA GLU A 15 -9.36 0.88 11.21
C GLU A 15 -7.98 0.28 11.51
N ASN A 16 -7.85 -1.04 11.37
CA ASN A 16 -6.60 -1.76 11.56
C ASN A 16 -5.53 -1.30 10.55
N ILE A 17 -5.92 -1.14 9.28
CA ILE A 17 -5.04 -0.63 8.23
C ILE A 17 -4.57 0.78 8.59
N ILE A 18 -5.49 1.70 8.90
CA ILE A 18 -5.16 3.10 9.26
C ILE A 18 -4.17 3.14 10.43
N SER A 19 -4.40 2.33 11.45
CA SER A 19 -3.55 2.26 12.64
C SER A 19 -2.12 1.79 12.30
N LYS A 20 -2.00 0.80 11.40
CA LYS A 20 -0.73 0.23 10.95
C LYS A 20 0.01 1.06 9.90
N LEU A 21 -0.63 2.04 9.26
CA LEU A 21 0.04 2.90 8.27
C LEU A 21 1.26 3.59 8.88
N ARG A 22 2.37 3.70 8.13
CA ARG A 22 3.55 4.42 8.59
C ARG A 22 3.22 5.91 8.79
N SER A 23 3.46 6.40 10.00
CA SER A 23 3.33 7.82 10.33
C SER A 23 4.32 8.63 9.49
N SER A 24 3.81 9.60 8.73
CA SER A 24 4.61 10.45 7.85
C SER A 24 4.02 11.85 7.80
N LYS A 25 4.91 12.84 7.66
CA LYS A 25 4.55 14.25 7.45
C LYS A 25 4.41 14.60 5.96
N ALA A 26 4.74 13.67 5.07
CA ALA A 26 4.60 13.86 3.64
C ALA A 26 3.11 14.07 3.29
N ARG A 27 2.84 15.13 2.53
CA ARG A 27 1.49 15.48 2.08
C ARG A 27 1.27 14.95 0.67
N ASP A 28 0.09 14.38 0.44
CA ASP A 28 -0.37 14.02 -0.90
C ASP A 28 -0.75 15.26 -1.72
N GLU A 29 -1.24 15.03 -2.93
CA GLU A 29 -1.69 16.08 -3.86
C GLU A 29 -2.79 16.96 -3.25
N CYS A 30 -3.64 16.37 -2.41
CA CYS A 30 -4.73 17.05 -1.71
C CYS A 30 -4.27 17.74 -0.40
N GLY A 31 -2.99 17.67 -0.05
CA GLY A 31 -2.45 18.27 1.18
C GLY A 31 -2.63 17.41 2.44
N PHE A 32 -3.17 16.20 2.34
CA PHE A 32 -3.38 15.30 3.47
C PHE A 32 -2.15 14.45 3.76
N HIS A 33 -1.96 14.08 5.01
CA HIS A 33 -0.84 13.25 5.46
C HIS A 33 -1.35 12.16 6.41
N THR A 34 -0.55 11.10 6.64
CA THR A 34 -1.03 9.91 7.37
C THR A 34 -1.47 10.22 8.80
N ASN A 35 -0.82 11.17 9.48
CA ASN A 35 -1.17 11.50 10.87
C ASN A 35 -2.53 12.19 10.97
N PHE A 36 -2.90 13.00 9.99
CA PHE A 36 -4.25 13.57 9.89
C PHE A 36 -5.30 12.45 9.86
N LEU A 37 -5.10 11.45 9.00
CA LEU A 37 -6.01 10.31 8.90
C LEU A 37 -6.11 9.52 10.20
N LYS A 38 -4.97 9.30 10.90
CA LYS A 38 -4.97 8.61 12.20
C LYS A 38 -5.72 9.38 13.28
N HIS A 39 -5.63 10.71 13.28
CA HIS A 39 -6.29 11.56 14.27
C HIS A 39 -7.80 11.63 14.05
N TYR A 40 -8.24 11.76 12.81
CA TYR A 40 -9.66 11.87 12.44
C TYR A 40 -10.26 10.55 11.96
N LYS A 41 -9.66 9.40 12.34
CA LYS A 41 -10.03 8.08 11.80
C LYS A 41 -11.52 7.79 11.91
N SER A 42 -12.12 8.08 13.07
CA SER A 42 -13.54 7.82 13.36
C SER A 42 -14.49 8.51 12.37
N CYS A 43 -14.15 9.71 11.91
CA CYS A 43 -14.93 10.43 10.90
C CYS A 43 -14.84 9.81 9.51
N PHE A 44 -13.72 9.17 9.19
CA PHE A 44 -13.44 8.63 7.86
C PHE A 44 -13.73 7.14 7.73
N LEU A 45 -13.92 6.38 8.82
CA LEU A 45 -14.15 4.92 8.77
C LEU A 45 -15.30 4.56 7.83
N VAL A 46 -16.51 5.09 8.09
CA VAL A 46 -17.71 4.80 7.31
C VAL A 46 -17.57 5.22 5.83
N PRO A 47 -17.24 6.49 5.49
CA PRO A 47 -17.18 6.91 4.10
C PRO A 47 -16.06 6.23 3.30
N VAL A 48 -14.90 5.97 3.92
CA VAL A 48 -13.79 5.29 3.25
C VAL A 48 -14.15 3.82 2.98
N THR A 49 -14.73 3.13 3.96
CA THR A 49 -15.17 1.74 3.80
C THR A 49 -16.19 1.62 2.67
N HIS A 50 -17.16 2.55 2.62
CA HIS A 50 -18.14 2.59 1.54
C HIS A 50 -17.50 2.84 0.17
N LEU A 51 -16.58 3.80 0.07
CA LEU A 51 -15.88 4.12 -1.18
C LEU A 51 -15.04 2.95 -1.70
N ILE A 52 -14.33 2.24 -0.83
CA ILE A 52 -13.52 1.08 -1.21
C ILE A 52 -14.42 -0.05 -1.73
N ASN A 53 -15.48 -0.37 -0.99
CA ASN A 53 -16.46 -1.39 -1.41
C ASN A 53 -17.12 -1.04 -2.74
N LEU A 54 -17.45 0.24 -2.96
CA LEU A 54 -18.02 0.71 -4.22
C LEU A 54 -17.02 0.56 -5.36
N SER A 55 -15.76 0.94 -5.14
CA SER A 55 -14.67 0.81 -6.11
C SER A 55 -14.45 -0.63 -6.55
N ILE A 56 -14.46 -1.57 -5.60
CA ILE A 56 -14.35 -3.02 -5.87
C ILE A 56 -15.56 -3.52 -6.64
N THR A 57 -16.78 -3.21 -6.17
CA THR A 57 -18.03 -3.67 -6.79
C THR A 57 -18.19 -3.16 -8.22
N GLN A 58 -17.75 -1.93 -8.49
CA GLN A 58 -17.81 -1.33 -9.83
C GLN A 58 -16.60 -1.68 -10.69
N ALA A 59 -15.57 -2.33 -10.13
CA ALA A 59 -14.26 -2.53 -10.76
C ALA A 59 -13.64 -1.22 -11.29
N VAL A 60 -13.89 -0.10 -10.62
CA VAL A 60 -13.42 1.23 -11.03
C VAL A 60 -12.67 1.89 -9.88
N VAL A 61 -11.40 2.21 -10.11
CA VAL A 61 -10.59 3.01 -9.17
C VAL A 61 -10.85 4.51 -9.44
N PRO A 62 -11.19 5.31 -8.40
CA PRO A 62 -11.40 6.75 -8.54
C PRO A 62 -10.20 7.46 -9.18
N LEU A 63 -10.47 8.44 -10.04
CA LEU A 63 -9.40 9.20 -10.70
C LEU A 63 -8.48 9.90 -9.69
N SER A 64 -9.05 10.45 -8.62
CA SER A 64 -8.30 11.10 -7.53
C SER A 64 -7.33 10.17 -6.81
N TRP A 65 -7.56 8.85 -6.85
CA TRP A 65 -6.65 7.86 -6.26
C TRP A 65 -5.48 7.52 -7.18
N LYS A 66 -5.62 7.76 -8.49
CA LYS A 66 -4.59 7.50 -9.51
C LYS A 66 -3.55 8.62 -9.61
N VAL A 67 -3.80 9.79 -9.02
CA VAL A 67 -2.90 10.95 -9.08
C VAL A 67 -1.93 10.91 -7.90
N ALA A 68 -0.65 10.78 -8.20
CA ALA A 68 0.41 10.79 -7.19
C ALA A 68 1.27 12.05 -7.29
N LYS A 69 1.67 12.60 -6.14
CA LYS A 69 2.60 13.71 -6.08
C LYS A 69 4.04 13.23 -6.19
N LEU A 70 4.78 13.70 -7.18
CA LEU A 70 6.21 13.38 -7.34
C LEU A 70 7.06 14.30 -6.45
N THR A 71 7.99 13.71 -5.70
CA THR A 71 8.97 14.45 -4.90
C THR A 71 10.36 13.81 -5.08
N PRO A 72 11.36 14.54 -5.58
CA PRO A 72 12.70 13.99 -5.75
C PRO A 72 13.42 13.85 -4.40
N ILE A 73 14.04 12.69 -4.16
CA ILE A 73 14.95 12.46 -3.04
C ILE A 73 16.36 12.34 -3.55
N TYR A 74 17.24 13.15 -2.97
CA TYR A 74 18.66 13.16 -3.28
C TYR A 74 19.36 11.87 -2.81
N LYS A 75 20.19 11.31 -3.69
CA LYS A 75 21.16 10.23 -3.46
C LYS A 75 22.57 10.85 -3.40
N PRO A 76 23.51 10.33 -2.58
CA PRO A 76 24.89 10.82 -2.57
C PRO A 76 25.50 10.95 -3.98
N GLY A 77 26.17 12.08 -4.25
CA GLY A 77 26.75 12.43 -5.54
C GLY A 77 26.95 13.95 -5.68
N ASP A 78 26.85 14.46 -6.91
CA ASP A 78 26.75 15.90 -7.20
C ASP A 78 25.28 16.34 -7.13
N LYS A 79 24.99 17.43 -6.41
CA LYS A 79 23.64 18.00 -6.28
C LYS A 79 23.16 18.72 -7.54
N THR A 80 24.06 19.08 -8.44
CA THR A 80 23.70 19.74 -9.69
C THR A 80 23.27 18.76 -10.77
N ASP A 81 23.64 17.48 -10.61
CA ASP A 81 23.30 16.41 -11.55
C ASP A 81 21.91 15.81 -11.23
N PRO A 82 20.91 15.94 -12.12
CA PRO A 82 19.59 15.35 -11.95
C PRO A 82 19.59 13.83 -11.77
N ALA A 83 20.61 13.11 -12.27
CA ALA A 83 20.74 11.67 -12.11
C ALA A 83 20.95 11.23 -10.65
N ASN A 84 21.39 12.15 -9.79
CA ASN A 84 21.53 11.91 -8.35
C ASN A 84 20.23 12.11 -7.57
N TYR A 85 19.08 12.25 -8.25
CA TYR A 85 17.78 12.32 -7.62
C TYR A 85 16.91 11.14 -8.03
N ARG A 86 16.20 10.57 -7.05
CA ARG A 86 15.22 9.51 -7.27
C ARG A 86 13.82 10.10 -7.07
N PRO A 87 12.93 10.06 -8.08
CA PRO A 87 11.55 10.47 -7.89
C PRO A 87 10.85 9.49 -6.93
N ILE A 88 10.15 10.03 -5.93
CA ILE A 88 9.25 9.25 -5.08
C ILE A 88 7.82 9.72 -5.30
N SER A 89 6.93 8.75 -5.53
CA SER A 89 5.49 8.98 -5.67
C SER A 89 4.83 8.96 -4.30
N ILE A 90 4.30 10.09 -3.87
CA ILE A 90 3.44 10.20 -2.70
C ILE A 90 2.00 9.96 -3.15
N LEU A 91 1.50 8.76 -2.87
CA LEU A 91 0.13 8.37 -3.19
C LEU A 91 -0.89 9.07 -2.29
N PRO A 92 -2.12 9.31 -2.79
CA PRO A 92 -3.25 9.81 -2.00
C PRO A 92 -3.50 8.95 -0.76
N ILE A 93 -3.79 9.58 0.38
CA ILE A 93 -3.90 8.86 1.66
C ILE A 93 -4.99 7.78 1.65
N PHE A 94 -6.10 8.02 0.94
CA PHE A 94 -7.21 7.07 0.86
C PHE A 94 -6.91 5.90 -0.09
N SER A 95 -6.19 6.15 -1.19
CA SER A 95 -5.72 5.11 -2.11
C SER A 95 -4.87 4.07 -1.38
N LYS A 96 -3.98 4.53 -0.49
CA LYS A 96 -3.12 3.64 0.31
C LYS A 96 -3.90 2.64 1.16
N ILE A 97 -5.10 2.98 1.62
CA ILE A 97 -5.93 2.09 2.43
C ILE A 97 -6.45 0.94 1.55
N ALA A 98 -7.01 1.30 0.39
CA ALA A 98 -7.51 0.34 -0.59
C ALA A 98 -6.40 -0.59 -1.10
N GLU A 99 -5.27 -0.01 -1.52
CA GLU A 99 -4.09 -0.76 -1.98
C GLU A 99 -3.58 -1.71 -0.91
N LYS A 100 -3.55 -1.27 0.37
CA LYS A 100 -3.07 -2.11 1.45
C LYS A 100 -4.01 -3.28 1.72
N TRP A 101 -5.32 -3.06 1.65
CA TRP A 101 -6.30 -4.14 1.79
C TRP A 101 -6.13 -5.17 0.66
N VAL A 102 -6.15 -4.72 -0.60
CA VAL A 102 -5.95 -5.60 -1.78
C VAL A 102 -4.63 -6.36 -1.69
N ALA A 103 -3.54 -5.68 -1.32
CA ALA A 103 -2.24 -6.32 -1.17
C ALA A 103 -2.24 -7.40 -0.09
N ASN A 104 -2.90 -7.16 1.06
CA ASN A 104 -2.99 -8.16 2.10
C ASN A 104 -3.78 -9.39 1.63
N SER A 105 -4.93 -9.18 0.97
CA SER A 105 -5.75 -10.27 0.43
C SER A 105 -5.00 -11.11 -0.61
N ILE A 106 -4.25 -10.46 -1.51
CA ILE A 106 -3.42 -11.16 -2.50
C ILE A 106 -2.30 -11.95 -1.80
N ILE A 107 -1.62 -11.36 -0.83
CA ILE A 107 -0.53 -12.03 -0.10
C ILE A 107 -1.05 -13.23 0.68
N GLU A 108 -2.19 -13.11 1.35
CA GLU A 108 -2.85 -14.22 2.06
C GLU A 108 -3.18 -15.34 1.09
N HIS A 109 -3.83 -15.02 -0.03
CA HIS A 109 -4.14 -16.00 -1.07
C HIS A 109 -2.88 -16.70 -1.63
N LEU A 110 -1.80 -15.95 -1.90
CA LEU A 110 -0.55 -16.52 -2.43
C LEU A 110 0.22 -17.38 -1.42
N ASN A 111 0.01 -17.18 -0.13
CA ASN A 111 0.59 -18.02 0.92
C ASN A 111 -0.22 -19.31 1.15
N ASP A 112 -1.55 -19.25 0.96
CA ASP A 112 -2.46 -20.37 1.23
C ASP A 112 -2.76 -21.23 -0.02
N SER A 113 -2.46 -20.74 -1.22
CA SER A 113 -2.71 -21.45 -2.49
C SER A 113 -1.65 -22.51 -2.83
N ASN A 114 -2.03 -23.47 -3.67
CA ASN A 114 -1.12 -24.47 -4.25
C ASN A 114 -1.27 -24.53 -5.80
N PRO A 115 -0.22 -24.24 -6.59
CA PRO A 115 1.10 -23.80 -6.14
C PRO A 115 1.06 -22.35 -5.64
N GLY A 116 1.61 -22.12 -4.45
CA GLY A 116 1.82 -20.78 -3.90
C GLY A 116 3.10 -20.14 -4.45
N LEU A 117 3.67 -19.20 -3.71
CA LEU A 117 4.95 -18.57 -4.07
C LEU A 117 6.10 -19.58 -4.18
N HIS A 118 6.97 -19.39 -5.17
CA HIS A 118 8.14 -20.25 -5.36
C HIS A 118 9.08 -20.20 -4.13
N PRO A 119 9.69 -21.32 -3.70
CA PRO A 119 10.56 -21.34 -2.53
C PRO A 119 11.73 -20.35 -2.57
N MET A 120 12.27 -20.09 -3.77
CA MET A 120 13.36 -19.11 -3.99
C MET A 120 12.89 -17.66 -4.17
N GLN A 121 11.62 -17.35 -3.87
CA GLN A 121 11.13 -15.97 -3.85
C GLN A 121 11.29 -15.36 -2.46
N PHE A 122 12.32 -14.52 -2.30
CA PHE A 122 12.68 -13.88 -1.03
C PHE A 122 12.21 -12.42 -0.92
N GLY A 123 12.14 -11.70 -2.05
CA GLY A 123 11.77 -10.29 -2.07
C GLY A 123 10.32 -10.06 -1.64
N PHE A 124 10.11 -9.02 -0.82
CA PHE A 124 8.78 -8.53 -0.42
C PHE A 124 7.88 -9.57 0.26
N ARG A 125 8.49 -10.59 0.88
CA ARG A 125 7.80 -11.67 1.57
C ARG A 125 8.02 -11.57 3.08
N THR A 126 6.99 -11.88 3.85
CA THR A 126 7.10 -11.93 5.31
C THR A 126 8.16 -12.95 5.72
N LEU A 127 8.99 -12.60 6.71
CA LEU A 127 10.08 -13.43 7.24
C LEU A 127 11.18 -13.79 6.23
N HIS A 128 11.27 -13.09 5.10
CA HIS A 128 12.37 -13.23 4.14
C HIS A 128 13.16 -11.91 4.07
N SER A 129 14.49 -12.01 4.03
CA SER A 129 15.38 -10.88 3.86
C SER A 129 16.28 -11.09 2.62
N THR A 130 17.04 -10.06 2.27
CA THR A 130 18.08 -10.16 1.23
C THR A 130 19.20 -11.14 1.62
N GLU A 131 19.42 -11.35 2.92
CA GLU A 131 20.44 -12.28 3.43
C GLU A 131 20.03 -13.73 3.17
N ASN A 132 18.76 -14.08 3.40
CA ASN A 132 18.22 -15.40 3.07
C ASN A 132 18.42 -15.72 1.58
N GLY A 133 18.23 -14.73 0.71
CA GLY A 133 18.48 -14.87 -0.72
C GLY A 133 19.94 -15.19 -1.01
N CYS A 134 20.88 -14.41 -0.46
CA CYS A 134 22.32 -14.64 -0.65
C CYS A 134 22.77 -16.02 -0.13
N LEU A 135 22.28 -16.45 1.04
CA LEU A 135 22.63 -17.74 1.63
C LEU A 135 22.13 -18.93 0.79
N CYS A 136 21.04 -18.77 0.03
CA CYS A 136 20.51 -19.82 -0.83
C CYS A 136 21.34 -20.03 -2.12
N PHE A 137 22.23 -19.08 -2.47
CA PHE A 137 23.14 -19.19 -3.62
C PHE A 137 24.52 -19.74 -3.27
N CYS A 138 24.79 -20.00 -1.99
CA CYS A 138 26.00 -20.67 -1.50
C CYS A 138 25.73 -22.15 -1.28
#